data_AF-A0A7C7VU97-F1
#
_entry.id   AF-A0A7C7VU97-F1
#
_cell.length_a   1.000
_cell.length_b   1.000
_cell.length_c   1.000
_cell.angle_alpha   90.00
_cell.angle_beta   90.00
_cell.angle_gamma   90.00
#
_symmetry.space_group_name_H-M   'P 1'
#
loop_
_entity.id
_entity.type
_entity.pdbx_description
1 polymer ?
#
loop_
_entity_poly.entity_id
_entity_poly.type
_entity_poly.pdbx_seq_one_letter_code
_entity_poly.pdbx_strand_id
1 'polypeptide(L)'
;MPAHNENYGKGYFLIANPVLPDPNFSRTVILLCNHDDQGSFGLVINRPAPITAKEIFEEINVLNSPTGKIFIGGPVSPSQVFYLCRSNEPLPELELICDGIYMGLSWELLDNLMMRIENPDLNIRFYMGYSGWGAGQLAGEMTRLSWLTCEAKSKFVFQENEDGIWANAVKS
;
A
#
# COMPACT_ATOMS: atom_id res chain seq x y z
N MET A 1 10.38 21.03 -19.38
CA MET A 1 9.49 19.88 -19.15
C MET A 1 8.70 20.20 -17.90
N PRO A 2 7.36 20.28 -17.94
CA PRO A 2 6.60 20.61 -16.74
C PRO A 2 6.64 19.42 -15.78
N ALA A 3 6.81 19.71 -14.49
CA ALA A 3 7.00 18.72 -13.44
C ALA A 3 5.71 17.90 -13.24
N HIS A 4 5.85 16.58 -13.07
CA HIS A 4 4.78 15.62 -12.74
C HIS A 4 4.17 15.80 -11.33
N ASN A 5 4.10 17.02 -10.79
CA ASN A 5 3.72 17.29 -9.39
C ASN A 5 2.33 17.94 -9.20
N GLU A 6 1.50 18.04 -10.24
CA GLU A 6 0.20 18.72 -10.12
C GLU A 6 -0.99 17.80 -9.83
N ASN A 7 -0.88 16.49 -10.04
CA ASN A 7 -1.97 15.54 -9.76
C ASN A 7 -1.52 14.42 -8.82
N TYR A 8 -2.10 14.40 -7.62
CA TYR A 8 -1.99 13.30 -6.66
C TYR A 8 -3.30 13.15 -5.89
N GLY A 9 -3.59 11.93 -5.45
CA GLY A 9 -4.81 11.62 -4.71
C GLY A 9 -4.96 10.11 -4.49
N LYS A 10 -6.14 9.68 -4.05
CA LYS A 10 -6.46 8.26 -3.96
C LYS A 10 -6.18 7.55 -5.30
N GLY A 11 -5.47 6.42 -5.24
CA GLY A 11 -5.08 5.68 -6.43
C GLY A 11 -3.79 6.18 -7.12
N TYR A 12 -3.03 7.08 -6.48
CA TYR A 12 -1.69 7.47 -6.93
C TYR A 12 -0.60 6.85 -6.09
N PHE A 13 0.58 6.68 -6.68
CA PHE A 13 1.80 6.43 -5.94
C PHE A 13 2.49 7.75 -5.56
N LEU A 14 2.97 7.81 -4.32
CA LEU A 14 4.04 8.71 -3.92
C LEU A 14 5.36 7.94 -3.96
N ILE A 15 6.29 8.41 -4.77
CA ILE A 15 7.60 7.80 -4.95
C ILE A 15 8.60 8.70 -4.24
N ALA A 16 9.25 8.17 -3.20
CA ALA A 16 10.21 8.93 -2.42
C ALA A 16 11.34 9.44 -3.31
N ASN A 17 11.65 10.72 -3.21
CA ASN A 17 12.82 11.29 -3.85
C ASN A 17 14.08 10.61 -3.32
N PRO A 18 15.06 10.22 -4.17
CA PRO A 18 16.25 9.50 -3.70
C PRO A 18 17.05 10.21 -2.60
N VAL A 19 16.95 11.54 -2.49
CA VAL A 19 17.64 12.34 -1.46
C VAL A 19 16.78 12.63 -0.23
N LEU A 20 15.59 12.03 -0.11
CA LEU A 20 14.73 12.20 1.06
C LEU A 20 15.45 11.69 2.32
N PRO A 21 15.66 12.53 3.34
CA PRO A 21 16.49 12.18 4.49
C PRO A 21 15.78 11.28 5.51
N ASP A 22 14.44 11.19 5.45
CA ASP A 22 13.68 10.38 6.40
C ASP A 22 13.93 8.88 6.15
N PRO A 23 14.54 8.15 7.11
CA PRO A 23 14.80 6.72 6.96
C PRO A 23 13.51 5.90 6.83
N ASN A 24 12.39 6.38 7.38
CA ASN A 24 11.10 5.73 7.23
C ASN A 24 10.58 5.76 5.79
N PHE A 25 11.11 6.63 4.94
CA PHE A 25 10.61 6.80 3.57
C PHE A 25 11.71 6.75 2.50
N SER A 26 12.96 6.53 2.87
CA SER A 26 14.03 6.35 1.89
C SER A 26 13.70 5.19 0.94
N ARG A 27 13.69 5.50 -0.37
CA ARG A 27 13.37 4.57 -1.47
C ARG A 27 12.02 3.85 -1.33
N THR A 28 11.03 4.47 -0.70
CA THR A 28 9.68 3.89 -0.63
C THR A 28 8.82 4.30 -1.81
N VAL A 29 7.86 3.43 -2.12
CA VAL A 29 6.70 3.75 -2.94
C VAL A 29 5.47 3.58 -2.06
N ILE A 30 4.64 4.61 -1.95
CA ILE A 30 3.44 4.62 -1.13
C ILE A 30 2.22 4.67 -2.04
N LEU A 31 1.29 3.73 -1.89
CA LEU A 31 -0.04 3.82 -2.48
C LEU A 31 -0.91 4.74 -1.62
N LEU A 32 -1.38 5.85 -2.18
CA LEU A 32 -2.41 6.68 -1.54
C LEU A 32 -3.76 5.98 -1.64
N CYS A 33 -4.28 5.58 -0.48
CA CYS A 33 -5.57 4.91 -0.36
C CYS A 33 -6.70 5.90 -0.04
N ASN A 34 -6.38 7.05 0.58
CA ASN A 34 -7.30 8.19 0.71
C ASN A 34 -6.54 9.53 0.64
N HIS A 35 -7.19 10.55 0.11
CA HIS A 35 -6.70 11.92 0.08
C HIS A 35 -7.88 12.89 0.04
N ASP A 36 -8.00 13.74 1.05
CA ASP A 36 -9.04 14.76 1.18
C ASP A 36 -8.49 16.01 1.90
N ASP A 37 -9.38 16.93 2.25
CA ASP A 37 -9.05 18.18 2.94
C ASP A 37 -8.63 17.97 4.41
N GLN A 38 -9.00 16.84 5.02
CA GLN A 38 -8.65 16.48 6.40
C GLN A 38 -7.28 15.80 6.49
N GLY A 39 -6.83 15.16 5.41
CA GLY A 39 -5.51 14.55 5.37
C GLY A 39 -5.31 13.54 4.27
N SER A 40 -4.33 12.67 4.47
CA SER A 40 -4.00 11.60 3.52
C SER A 40 -3.60 10.34 4.25
N PHE A 41 -3.91 9.20 3.62
CA PHE A 41 -3.62 7.88 4.14
C PHE A 41 -3.07 7.02 3.02
N GLY A 42 -2.01 6.27 3.30
CA GLY A 42 -1.40 5.38 2.32
C GLY A 42 -0.55 4.27 2.93
N LEU A 43 -0.18 3.32 2.08
CA LEU A 43 0.58 2.12 2.44
C LEU A 43 1.88 2.06 1.63
N VAL A 44 3.02 1.94 2.31
CA VAL A 44 4.30 1.62 1.67
C VAL A 44 4.22 0.22 1.06
N ILE A 45 4.35 0.11 -0.26
CA ILE A 45 4.13 -1.15 -1.00
C ILE A 45 5.38 -2.01 -1.19
N ASN A 46 6.56 -1.48 -0.89
CA ASN A 46 7.85 -2.10 -1.22
C ASN A 46 8.77 -2.30 -0.01
N ARG A 47 8.21 -2.34 1.21
CA ARG A 47 8.97 -2.59 2.43
C ARG A 47 8.50 -3.87 3.11
N PRO A 48 9.15 -5.02 2.86
CA PRO A 48 8.80 -6.25 3.56
C PRO A 48 9.10 -6.10 5.05
N ALA A 49 8.24 -6.67 5.88
CA ALA A 49 8.48 -6.84 7.30
C ALA A 49 9.37 -8.09 7.53
N PRO A 50 10.11 -8.16 8.65
CA PRO A 50 10.90 -9.34 9.00
C PRO A 50 10.06 -10.52 9.50
N ILE A 51 8.73 -10.40 9.48
CA ILE A 51 7.76 -11.42 9.90
C ILE A 51 6.86 -11.82 8.74
N THR A 52 6.29 -13.01 8.84
CA THR A 52 5.41 -13.62 7.85
C THR A 52 3.94 -13.50 8.24
N ALA A 53 3.04 -13.66 7.26
CA ALA A 53 1.61 -13.67 7.53
C ALA A 53 1.25 -14.77 8.53
N LYS A 54 1.82 -15.96 8.34
CA LYS A 54 1.61 -17.10 9.22
C LYS A 54 1.84 -16.76 10.70
N GLU A 55 2.94 -16.06 11.02
CA GLU A 55 3.26 -15.68 12.40
C GLU A 55 2.21 -14.73 13.01
N ILE A 56 1.57 -13.86 12.19
CA ILE A 56 0.47 -13.00 12.64
C ILE A 56 -0.84 -13.79 12.78
N PHE A 57 -1.13 -14.68 11.82
CA PHE A 57 -2.42 -15.35 11.72
C PHE A 57 -2.58 -16.54 12.68
N GLU A 58 -1.47 -17.17 13.11
CA GLU A 58 -1.47 -18.21 14.15
C GLU A 58 -2.01 -17.68 15.49
N GLU A 59 -1.81 -16.40 15.81
CA GLU A 59 -2.29 -15.80 17.06
C GLU A 59 -3.82 -15.55 17.05
N ILE A 60 -4.42 -15.37 15.87
CA ILE A 60 -5.84 -15.02 15.71
C ILE A 60 -6.72 -16.20 15.24
N ASN A 61 -6.16 -17.41 15.18
CA ASN A 61 -6.86 -18.67 14.91
C ASN A 61 -7.60 -18.72 13.55
N VAL A 62 -7.04 -18.09 12.52
CA VAL A 62 -7.56 -18.15 11.15
C VAL A 62 -7.15 -19.47 10.49
N LEU A 63 -8.11 -20.38 10.31
CA LEU A 63 -7.89 -21.78 9.92
C LEU A 63 -7.20 -21.96 8.56
N ASN A 64 -7.38 -21.02 7.63
CA ASN A 64 -6.74 -21.01 6.32
C ASN A 64 -5.84 -19.79 6.21
N SER A 65 -4.81 -19.71 7.06
CA SER A 65 -3.93 -18.53 7.11
C SER A 65 -3.15 -18.37 5.79
N PRO A 66 -3.15 -17.18 5.18
CA PRO A 66 -2.25 -16.85 4.07
C PRO A 66 -0.78 -17.05 4.49
N THR A 67 0.06 -17.48 3.55
CA THR A 67 1.51 -17.66 3.80
C THR A 67 2.34 -16.51 3.22
N GLY A 68 1.67 -15.53 2.61
CA GLY A 68 2.29 -14.36 1.99
C GLY A 68 3.16 -13.51 2.93
N LYS A 69 3.94 -12.62 2.31
CA LYS A 69 4.77 -11.65 3.03
C LYS A 69 3.88 -10.59 3.70
N ILE A 70 4.33 -10.12 4.87
CA ILE A 70 3.83 -8.90 5.48
C ILE A 70 4.70 -7.73 5.04
N PHE A 71 4.09 -6.58 4.86
CA PHE A 71 4.76 -5.32 4.54
C PHE A 71 4.59 -4.33 5.70
N ILE A 72 5.54 -3.41 5.84
CA ILE A 72 5.40 -2.27 6.74
C ILE A 72 4.75 -1.15 5.94
N GLY A 73 3.47 -0.87 6.18
CA GLY A 73 2.71 0.18 5.49
C GLY A 73 3.07 1.60 5.91
N GLY A 74 3.63 1.76 7.12
CA GLY A 74 4.18 3.02 7.61
C GLY A 74 4.30 3.05 9.14
N PRO A 75 4.72 4.18 9.72
CA PRO A 75 5.04 4.29 11.15
C PRO A 75 3.81 4.43 12.06
N VAL A 76 2.63 4.74 11.51
CA VAL A 76 1.43 5.01 12.32
C VAL A 76 0.67 3.71 12.60
N SER A 77 0.20 3.53 13.83
CA SER A 77 -0.56 2.36 14.28
C SER A 77 0.06 1.01 13.86
N PRO A 78 1.30 0.70 14.27
CA PRO A 78 2.05 -0.47 13.77
C PRO A 78 1.36 -1.81 14.02
N SER A 79 0.46 -1.91 15.00
CA SER A 79 -0.32 -3.11 15.30
C SER A 79 -1.56 -3.28 14.42
N GLN A 80 -1.96 -2.25 13.67
CA GLN A 80 -3.11 -2.33 12.77
C GLN A 80 -2.70 -3.01 11.46
N VAL A 81 -3.51 -3.97 11.00
CA VAL A 81 -3.28 -4.67 9.74
C VAL A 81 -4.29 -4.25 8.69
N PHE A 82 -3.78 -3.94 7.51
CA PHE A 82 -4.55 -3.72 6.30
C PHE A 82 -4.22 -4.83 5.30
N TYR A 83 -5.12 -5.10 4.37
CA TYR A 83 -4.82 -5.91 3.21
C TYR A 83 -5.25 -5.23 1.92
N LEU A 84 -4.42 -5.39 0.89
CA LEU A 84 -4.76 -5.07 -0.49
C LEU A 84 -4.99 -6.37 -1.24
N CYS A 85 -6.09 -6.46 -1.97
CA CYS A 85 -6.35 -7.57 -2.87
C CYS A 85 -6.53 -7.07 -4.31
N ARG A 86 -6.14 -7.89 -5.28
CA ARG A 86 -6.42 -7.68 -6.69
C ARG A 86 -7.54 -8.61 -7.13
N SER A 87 -8.56 -8.05 -7.76
CA SER A 87 -9.65 -8.79 -8.36
C SER A 87 -10.11 -8.14 -9.66
N ASN A 88 -10.39 -8.97 -10.67
CA ASN A 88 -11.06 -8.53 -11.90
C ASN A 88 -12.58 -8.39 -11.70
N GLU A 89 -13.12 -9.00 -10.65
CA GLU A 89 -14.52 -8.90 -10.26
C GLU A 89 -14.71 -7.89 -9.12
N PRO A 90 -15.84 -7.15 -9.08
CA PRO A 90 -16.15 -6.25 -7.98
C PRO A 90 -16.20 -6.95 -6.62
N LEU A 91 -15.58 -6.32 -5.62
CA LEU A 91 -15.64 -6.72 -4.21
C LEU A 91 -16.36 -5.61 -3.42
N PRO A 92 -17.70 -5.57 -3.42
CA PRO A 92 -18.48 -4.45 -2.86
C PRO A 92 -18.31 -4.27 -1.34
N GLU A 93 -17.86 -5.31 -0.64
CA GLU A 93 -17.53 -5.26 0.78
C GLU A 93 -16.19 -4.59 1.10
N LEU A 94 -15.37 -4.33 0.08
CA LEU A 94 -14.06 -3.71 0.21
C LEU A 94 -14.03 -2.33 -0.46
N GLU A 95 -13.06 -1.51 -0.04
CA GLU A 95 -12.88 -0.20 -0.63
C GLU A 95 -12.05 -0.29 -1.92
N LEU A 96 -12.63 0.08 -3.06
CA LEU A 96 -11.88 0.20 -4.31
C LEU A 96 -10.89 1.38 -4.22
N ILE A 97 -9.59 1.11 -4.41
CA ILE A 97 -8.52 2.12 -4.40
C ILE A 97 -8.20 2.59 -5.82
N CYS A 98 -7.87 1.65 -6.71
CA CYS A 98 -7.55 1.91 -8.13
C CYS A 98 -7.46 0.57 -8.88
N ASP A 99 -7.63 0.55 -10.21
CA ASP A 99 -7.25 -0.57 -11.12
C ASP A 99 -7.44 -1.99 -10.55
N GLY A 100 -8.66 -2.33 -10.08
CA GLY A 100 -8.97 -3.66 -9.52
C GLY A 100 -8.28 -3.99 -8.19
N ILE A 101 -7.65 -3.02 -7.54
CA ILE A 101 -7.08 -3.08 -6.21
C ILE A 101 -8.11 -2.60 -5.20
N TYR A 102 -8.46 -3.48 -4.28
CA TYR A 102 -9.36 -3.20 -3.18
C TYR A 102 -8.60 -3.29 -1.86
N MET A 103 -9.05 -2.51 -0.89
CA MET A 103 -8.49 -2.48 0.45
C MET A 103 -9.51 -2.95 1.48
N GLY A 104 -9.05 -3.75 2.43
CA GLY A 104 -9.82 -4.12 3.61
C GLY A 104 -8.98 -4.06 4.88
N LEU A 105 -9.71 -4.10 6.00
CA LEU A 105 -9.17 -4.08 7.36
C LEU A 105 -9.89 -5.05 8.31
N SER A 106 -10.97 -5.72 7.85
CA SER A 106 -11.74 -6.67 8.65
C SER A 106 -11.27 -8.09 8.40
N TRP A 107 -10.93 -8.79 9.48
CA TRP A 107 -10.57 -10.21 9.47
C TRP A 107 -11.75 -11.10 9.10
N GLU A 108 -12.96 -10.76 9.55
CA GLU A 108 -14.17 -11.52 9.23
C GLU A 108 -14.48 -11.52 7.73
N LEU A 109 -14.19 -10.40 7.05
CA LEU A 109 -14.32 -10.30 5.59
C LEU A 109 -13.19 -11.05 4.87
N LEU A 110 -11.99 -11.11 5.47
CA LEU A 110 -10.83 -11.76 4.87
C LEU A 110 -11.06 -13.26 4.65
N ASP A 111 -11.61 -13.97 5.65
CA ASP A 111 -11.89 -15.41 5.53
C ASP A 111 -12.80 -15.73 4.33
N ASN A 112 -13.85 -14.92 4.14
CA ASN A 112 -14.75 -15.06 3.00
C ASN A 112 -14.08 -14.68 1.68
N LEU A 113 -13.25 -13.64 1.68
CA LEU A 113 -12.52 -13.18 0.51
C LEU A 113 -11.52 -14.24 0.02
N MET A 114 -10.82 -14.91 0.93
CA MET A 114 -9.84 -15.94 0.60
C MET A 114 -10.44 -17.12 -0.16
N MET A 115 -11.73 -17.41 0.02
CA MET A 115 -12.43 -18.45 -0.74
C MET A 115 -12.82 -18.01 -2.17
N ARG A 116 -12.85 -16.70 -2.43
CA ARG A 116 -13.29 -16.10 -3.71
C ARG A 116 -12.14 -15.67 -4.61
N ILE A 117 -10.99 -15.36 -4.02
CA ILE A 117 -9.81 -14.90 -4.76
C ILE A 117 -8.99 -16.10 -5.22
N GLU A 118 -8.74 -16.18 -6.53
CA GLU A 118 -7.82 -17.17 -7.07
C GLU A 118 -6.39 -16.90 -6.58
N ASN A 119 -5.66 -17.95 -6.20
CA ASN A 119 -4.28 -17.86 -5.71
C ASN A 119 -4.07 -16.72 -4.68
N PRO A 120 -4.71 -16.77 -3.49
CA PRO A 120 -4.68 -15.69 -2.51
C PRO A 120 -3.28 -15.17 -2.17
N ASP A 121 -2.28 -16.05 -2.08
CA ASP A 121 -0.89 -15.67 -1.77
C ASP A 121 -0.26 -14.74 -2.82
N LEU A 122 -0.74 -14.76 -4.07
CA LEU A 122 -0.27 -13.87 -5.15
C LEU A 122 -1.13 -12.62 -5.31
N ASN A 123 -2.39 -12.69 -4.90
CA ASN A 123 -3.39 -11.65 -5.14
C ASN A 123 -3.82 -10.89 -3.89
N ILE A 124 -3.28 -11.23 -2.71
CA ILE A 124 -3.51 -10.53 -1.45
C ILE A 124 -2.15 -10.19 -0.81
N ARG A 125 -2.00 -8.94 -0.37
CA ARG A 125 -0.86 -8.47 0.42
C ARG A 125 -1.32 -7.84 1.71
N PHE A 126 -0.55 -8.06 2.77
CA PHE A 126 -0.85 -7.58 4.11
C PHE A 126 0.15 -6.50 4.53
N TYR A 127 -0.33 -5.50 5.25
CA TYR A 127 0.42 -4.32 5.63
C TYR A 127 0.20 -4.02 7.11
N MET A 128 1.28 -3.87 7.87
CA MET A 128 1.27 -3.42 9.25
C MET A 128 1.52 -1.92 9.34
N GLY A 129 0.65 -1.23 10.05
CA GLY A 129 0.66 0.21 10.14
C GLY A 129 0.41 0.90 8.80
N TYR A 130 0.47 2.22 8.83
CA TYR A 130 0.24 3.05 7.65
C TYR A 130 1.04 4.35 7.69
N SER A 131 1.07 5.01 6.53
CA SER A 131 1.64 6.34 6.35
C SER A 131 0.51 7.35 6.34
N GLY A 132 0.56 8.31 7.26
CA GLY A 132 -0.49 9.30 7.45
C GLY A 132 0.05 10.71 7.33
N TRP A 133 -0.75 11.59 6.73
CA TRP A 133 -0.48 13.02 6.64
C TRP A 133 -1.67 13.79 7.20
N GLY A 134 -1.39 14.78 8.04
CA GLY A 134 -2.42 15.75 8.45
C GLY A 134 -2.81 16.68 7.30
N ALA A 135 -3.89 17.45 7.51
CA ALA A 135 -4.38 18.46 6.57
C ALA A 135 -3.23 19.35 6.05
N GLY A 136 -3.09 19.42 4.71
CA GLY A 136 -2.08 20.23 4.03
C GLY A 136 -0.62 19.75 4.15
N GLN A 137 -0.31 18.75 4.98
CA GLN A 137 1.05 18.28 5.18
C GLN A 137 1.64 17.68 3.89
N LEU A 138 0.89 16.79 3.22
CA LEU A 138 1.34 16.18 1.97
C LEU A 138 1.57 17.24 0.88
N ALA A 139 0.69 18.24 0.78
CA ALA A 139 0.86 19.36 -0.15
C ALA A 139 2.16 20.15 0.12
N GLY A 140 2.49 20.37 1.40
CA GLY A 140 3.76 20.97 1.80
C GLY A 140 4.98 20.13 1.40
N GLU A 141 4.89 18.80 1.54
CA GLU A 141 5.95 17.88 1.11
C GLU A 141 6.10 17.81 -0.41
N MET A 142 4.99 17.87 -1.16
CA MET A 142 5.00 17.97 -2.63
C MET A 142 5.69 19.25 -3.11
N THR A 143 5.44 20.37 -2.43
CA THR A 143 6.10 21.66 -2.72
C THR A 143 7.61 21.60 -2.48
N ARG A 144 8.05 20.78 -1.52
CA ARG A 144 9.47 20.54 -1.21
C ARG A 144 10.13 19.50 -2.10
N LEU A 145 9.40 18.96 -3.08
CA LEU A 145 9.86 17.89 -3.98
C LEU A 145 10.30 16.63 -3.22
N SER A 146 9.69 16.36 -2.06
CA SER A 146 9.92 15.13 -1.28
C SER A 146 9.45 13.88 -2.03
N TRP A 147 8.43 14.05 -2.88
CA TRP A 147 7.76 12.98 -3.60
C TRP A 147 7.68 13.30 -5.09
N LEU A 148 7.81 12.27 -5.90
CA LEU A 148 7.32 12.20 -7.27
C LEU A 148 5.99 11.46 -7.28
N THR A 149 5.15 11.69 -8.28
CA THR A 149 3.83 11.02 -8.35
C THR A 149 3.52 10.41 -9.71
N CYS A 150 2.81 9.30 -9.69
CA CYS A 150 2.24 8.65 -10.88
C CYS A 150 0.97 7.88 -10.51
N GLU A 151 0.14 7.57 -11.50
CA GLU A 151 -1.04 6.72 -11.28
C GLU A 151 -0.61 5.32 -10.83
N ALA A 152 -1.31 4.79 -9.83
CA ALA A 152 -1.02 3.46 -9.33
C ALA A 152 -1.43 2.39 -10.34
N LYS A 153 -0.58 1.37 -10.48
CA LYS A 153 -0.85 0.19 -11.33
C LYS A 153 -0.72 -1.05 -10.49
N SER A 154 -1.69 -1.95 -10.59
CA SER A 154 -1.75 -3.20 -9.83
C SER A 154 -0.45 -4.01 -9.92
N LYS A 155 0.20 -4.03 -11.09
CA LYS A 155 1.48 -4.72 -11.30
C LYS A 155 2.58 -4.35 -10.30
N PHE A 156 2.63 -3.10 -9.82
CA PHE A 156 3.66 -2.65 -8.88
C PHE A 156 3.31 -3.07 -7.45
N VAL A 157 2.02 -2.99 -7.09
CA VAL A 157 1.54 -3.41 -5.76
C VAL A 157 1.80 -4.90 -5.54
N PHE A 158 1.69 -5.74 -6.58
CA PHE A 158 1.84 -7.19 -6.48
C PHE A 158 3.14 -7.73 -7.09
N GLN A 159 4.14 -6.88 -7.36
CA GLN A 159 5.43 -7.29 -7.94
C GLN A 159 6.25 -8.15 -6.96
N GLU A 160 6.69 -9.35 -7.38
CA GLU A 160 7.47 -10.27 -6.52
C GLU A 160 8.82 -9.73 -6.04
N ASN A 161 9.54 -8.99 -6.88
CA ASN A 161 10.81 -8.37 -6.52
C ASN A 161 10.56 -6.95 -5.98
N GLU A 162 10.51 -6.80 -4.67
CA GLU A 162 10.11 -5.53 -4.04
C GLU A 162 11.19 -4.45 -4.10
N ASP A 163 12.46 -4.84 -4.09
CA ASP A 163 13.60 -3.93 -4.25
C ASP A 163 13.57 -3.20 -5.60
N GLY A 164 12.99 -3.86 -6.62
CA GLY A 164 12.83 -3.29 -7.96
C GLY A 164 11.67 -2.28 -8.09
N ILE A 165 10.72 -2.27 -7.15
CA ILE A 165 9.48 -1.47 -7.29
C ILE A 165 9.81 0.02 -7.40
N TRP A 166 10.63 0.55 -6.51
CA TRP A 166 10.99 1.97 -6.51
C TRP A 166 11.69 2.38 -7.81
N ALA A 167 12.70 1.63 -8.25
CA ALA A 167 13.44 1.94 -9.46
C ALA A 167 12.57 1.86 -10.72
N ASN A 168 11.60 0.94 -10.75
CA ASN A 168 10.66 0.80 -11.86
C ASN A 168 9.60 1.91 -11.85
N ALA A 169 9.12 2.33 -10.66
CA ALA A 169 8.15 3.42 -10.52
C ALA A 169 8.74 4.78 -10.90
N VAL A 170 10.03 5.04 -10.59
CA VAL A 170 10.72 6.27 -11.03
C VAL A 170 10.82 6.37 -12.56
N LYS A 171 10.83 5.24 -13.28
CA LYS A 171 10.98 5.18 -14.74
C LYS A 171 9.66 5.16 -15.50
N SER A 172 8.52 5.04 -14.79
CA SER A 172 7.21 4.74 -15.40
C SER A 172 6.50 5.96 -15.94
#